data_AF-A0A0Q9EBE1-F1
#
_entry.id   AF-A0A0Q9EBE1-F1
#
_cell.length_a   1.000
_cell.length_b   1.000
_cell.length_c   1.000
_cell.angle_alpha   90.00
_cell.angle_beta   90.00
_cell.angle_gamma   90.00
#
_symmetry.space_group_name_H-M   'P 1'
#
loop_
_entity.id
_entity.type
_entity.pdbx_description
1 polymer ?
#
loop_
_entity_poly.entity_id
_entity_poly.type
_entity_poly.pdbx_seq_one_letter_code
_entity_poly.pdbx_strand_id
1 'polypeptide(L)'
;MNALELRALLADPAQAGAYFVDARDTEAMAEAGAALEFAVARIDLDGCADKAELLRRMAAALSFPDWFGHNWDALADSLEDLSWLPAAGYLLLLERAQDWQAQAGDDAAALLDILNEASAQWAEARKPFWALFPMPSDRLDAIAP
;
A
#
# COMPACT_ATOMS: atom_id res chain seq x y z
N MET A 1 1.22 -4.71 -19.84
CA MET A 1 2.61 -4.87 -19.37
C MET A 1 2.90 -6.35 -19.23
N ASN A 2 4.07 -6.86 -19.63
CA ASN A 2 4.35 -8.30 -19.46
C ASN A 2 4.87 -8.61 -18.04
N ALA A 3 4.85 -9.88 -17.61
CA ALA A 3 5.21 -10.25 -16.24
C ALA A 3 6.68 -9.98 -15.86
N LEU A 4 7.59 -9.98 -16.84
CA LEU A 4 9.01 -9.74 -16.59
C LEU A 4 9.27 -8.25 -16.34
N GLU A 5 8.67 -7.38 -17.16
CA GLU A 5 8.70 -5.93 -16.99
C GLU A 5 8.14 -5.54 -15.61
N LEU A 6 7.05 -6.19 -15.22
CA LEU A 6 6.39 -5.91 -13.94
C LEU A 6 7.26 -6.26 -12.73
N ARG A 7 7.95 -7.40 -12.78
CA ARG A 7 8.90 -7.79 -11.74
C ARG A 7 10.11 -6.86 -11.71
N ALA A 8 10.63 -6.47 -12.87
CA ALA A 8 11.74 -5.53 -12.94
C ALA A 8 11.36 -4.17 -12.34
N LEU A 9 10.15 -3.68 -12.63
CA LEU A 9 9.61 -2.46 -12.03
C LEU A 9 9.49 -2.59 -10.51
N LEU A 10 8.81 -3.63 -10.02
CA LEU A 10 8.58 -3.82 -8.59
C LEU A 10 9.88 -4.00 -7.79
N ALA A 11 10.91 -4.58 -8.41
CA ALA A 11 12.21 -4.79 -7.79
C ALA A 11 13.04 -3.49 -7.65
N ASP A 12 12.65 -2.40 -8.31
CA ASP A 12 13.36 -1.12 -8.22
C ASP A 12 12.81 -0.27 -7.05
N PRO A 13 13.54 -0.17 -5.92
CA PRO A 13 13.09 0.62 -4.78
C PRO A 13 12.98 2.12 -5.09
N ALA A 14 13.71 2.63 -6.09
CA ALA A 14 13.65 4.04 -6.46
C ALA A 14 12.35 4.43 -7.19
N GLN A 15 11.61 3.45 -7.68
CA GLN A 15 10.29 3.63 -8.30
C GLN A 15 9.15 3.38 -7.31
N ALA A 16 9.45 2.87 -6.12
CA ALA A 16 8.44 2.47 -5.14
C ALA A 16 7.80 3.69 -4.48
N GLY A 17 6.49 3.62 -4.22
CA GLY A 17 5.69 4.75 -3.75
C GLY A 17 4.22 4.41 -3.61
N ALA A 18 3.42 5.44 -3.30
CA ALA A 18 1.97 5.34 -3.28
C ALA A 18 1.36 5.73 -4.64
N TYR A 19 0.68 4.79 -5.31
CA TYR A 19 0.13 5.01 -6.66
C TYR A 19 -1.33 4.55 -6.79
N PHE A 20 -2.11 5.29 -7.55
CA PHE A 20 -3.39 4.80 -8.07
C PHE A 20 -3.13 3.94 -9.31
N VAL A 21 -3.72 2.74 -9.34
CA VAL A 21 -3.52 1.78 -10.43
C VAL A 21 -4.84 1.20 -10.88
N ASP A 22 -4.88 0.65 -12.10
CA ASP A 22 -6.05 -0.05 -12.59
C ASP A 22 -6.32 -1.31 -11.78
N ALA A 23 -7.56 -1.47 -11.32
CA ALA A 23 -8.00 -2.66 -10.60
C ALA A 23 -7.76 -3.96 -11.39
N ARG A 24 -7.74 -3.90 -12.72
CA ARG A 24 -7.42 -5.04 -13.60
C ARG A 24 -5.96 -5.48 -13.49
N ASP A 25 -5.04 -4.57 -13.15
CA ASP A 25 -3.61 -4.87 -13.02
C ASP A 25 -3.23 -5.41 -11.63
N THR A 26 -4.14 -5.31 -10.66
CA THR A 26 -3.88 -5.66 -9.26
C THR A 26 -3.43 -7.11 -9.07
N GLU A 27 -4.03 -8.05 -9.80
CA GLU A 27 -3.66 -9.45 -9.68
C GLU A 27 -2.27 -9.73 -10.27
N ALA A 28 -1.97 -9.16 -11.44
CA ALA A 28 -0.64 -9.27 -12.03
C ALA A 28 0.43 -8.65 -11.12
N MET A 29 0.12 -7.54 -10.44
CA MET A 29 1.00 -6.89 -9.47
C MET A 29 1.24 -7.78 -8.24
N ALA A 30 0.19 -8.39 -7.70
CA ALA A 30 0.29 -9.34 -6.59
C ALA A 30 1.14 -10.56 -6.96
N GLU A 31 0.90 -11.15 -8.14
CA GLU A 31 1.68 -12.29 -8.65
C GLU A 31 3.17 -11.94 -8.86
N ALA A 32 3.45 -10.74 -9.39
CA ALA A 32 4.81 -10.27 -9.58
C ALA A 32 5.52 -10.01 -8.25
N GLY A 33 4.85 -9.39 -7.28
CA GLY A 33 5.38 -9.17 -5.93
C GLY A 33 5.66 -10.49 -5.20
N ALA A 34 4.73 -11.44 -5.27
CA ALA A 34 4.92 -12.77 -4.68
C ALA A 34 6.10 -13.52 -5.32
N ALA A 35 6.28 -13.40 -6.64
CA ALA A 35 7.43 -13.99 -7.34
C ALA A 35 8.78 -13.34 -6.97
N LEU A 36 8.77 -12.15 -6.37
CA LEU A 36 9.94 -11.45 -5.83
C LEU A 36 10.12 -11.66 -4.32
N GLU A 37 9.34 -12.57 -3.71
CA GLU A 37 9.36 -12.84 -2.27
C GLU A 37 8.98 -11.60 -1.43
N PHE A 38 8.11 -10.74 -1.98
CA PHE A 38 7.54 -9.63 -1.22
C PHE A 38 6.45 -10.11 -0.28
N ALA A 39 6.29 -9.43 0.85
CA ALA A 39 5.07 -9.53 1.64
C ALA A 39 3.96 -8.75 0.92
N VAL A 40 2.99 -9.48 0.36
CA VAL A 40 1.83 -8.92 -0.33
C VAL A 40 0.66 -8.83 0.66
N ALA A 41 0.27 -7.62 1.02
CA ALA A 41 -0.83 -7.35 1.94
C ALA A 41 -2.02 -6.76 1.18
N ARG A 42 -3.14 -7.49 1.13
CA ARG A 42 -4.40 -7.00 0.58
C ARG A 42 -5.27 -6.43 1.69
N ILE A 43 -5.60 -5.15 1.59
CA ILE A 43 -6.37 -4.41 2.57
C ILE A 43 -7.68 -4.01 1.89
N ASP A 44 -8.75 -4.74 2.19
CA ASP A 44 -10.08 -4.41 1.71
C ASP A 44 -10.66 -3.25 2.51
N LEU A 45 -11.02 -2.15 1.87
CA LEU A 45 -11.64 -0.98 2.50
C LEU A 45 -13.15 -0.86 2.23
N ASP A 46 -13.79 -1.91 1.70
CA ASP A 46 -15.24 -1.94 1.54
C ASP A 46 -15.96 -1.76 2.88
N GLY A 47 -16.88 -0.79 2.95
CA GLY A 47 -17.57 -0.41 4.18
C GLY A 47 -16.66 0.15 5.29
N CYS A 48 -15.45 0.62 4.97
CA CYS A 48 -14.58 1.27 5.95
C CYS A 48 -15.14 2.65 6.34
N ALA A 49 -15.70 2.76 7.55
CA ALA A 49 -16.47 3.93 7.97
C ALA A 49 -15.62 5.12 8.42
N ASP A 50 -14.46 4.86 9.02
CA ASP A 50 -13.62 5.90 9.62
C ASP A 50 -12.14 5.50 9.66
N LYS A 51 -11.31 6.40 10.19
CA LYS A 51 -9.87 6.17 10.39
C LYS A 51 -9.58 4.98 11.31
N ALA A 52 -10.36 4.76 12.36
CA ALA A 52 -10.10 3.69 13.32
C ALA A 52 -10.29 2.32 12.66
N GLU A 53 -11.32 2.17 11.82
CA GLU A 53 -11.54 1.00 10.98
C GLU A 53 -10.39 0.78 10.00
N LEU A 54 -9.94 1.81 9.29
CA LEU A 54 -8.79 1.74 8.39
C LEU A 54 -7.55 1.21 9.12
N LEU A 55 -7.17 1.85 10.22
CA LEU A 55 -5.96 1.50 10.97
C LEU A 55 -6.00 0.05 11.48
N ARG A 56 -7.18 -0.43 11.88
CA ARG A 56 -7.34 -1.83 12.30
C ARG A 56 -7.21 -2.81 11.13
N ARG A 57 -7.74 -2.48 9.95
CA ARG A 57 -7.62 -3.32 8.76
C ARG A 57 -6.18 -3.40 8.27
N MET A 58 -5.46 -2.27 8.30
CA MET A 58 -4.03 -2.25 8.00
C MET A 58 -3.23 -3.08 9.02
N ALA A 59 -3.48 -2.88 10.31
CA ALA A 59 -2.83 -3.64 11.38
C ALA A 59 -3.05 -5.15 11.21
N ALA A 60 -4.28 -5.58 10.89
CA ALA A 60 -4.58 -6.98 10.64
C ALA A 60 -3.85 -7.52 9.40
N ALA A 61 -3.87 -6.79 8.28
CA ALA A 61 -3.26 -7.23 7.03
C ALA A 61 -1.72 -7.31 7.11
N LEU A 62 -1.10 -6.42 7.87
CA LEU A 62 0.36 -6.37 8.07
C LEU A 62 0.83 -7.11 9.33
N SER A 63 -0.08 -7.83 10.00
CA SER A 63 0.20 -8.57 11.23
C SER A 63 0.89 -7.72 12.30
N PHE A 64 0.43 -6.47 12.47
CA PHE A 64 0.97 -5.57 13.47
C PHE A 64 0.82 -6.17 14.88
N PRO A 65 1.78 -5.93 15.77
CA PRO A 65 1.71 -6.43 17.15
C PRO A 65 0.56 -5.81 17.96
N ASP A 66 0.16 -6.50 19.03
CA ASP A 66 -0.93 -6.07 19.92
C ASP A 66 -0.70 -4.71 20.60
N TRP A 67 0.55 -4.22 20.61
CA TRP A 67 0.90 -2.91 21.17
C TRP A 67 0.71 -1.75 20.18
N PHE A 68 0.20 -2.01 18.97
CA PHE A 68 -0.05 -0.99 17.96
C PHE A 68 -0.96 0.15 18.49
N GLY A 69 -0.50 1.39 18.34
CA GLY A 69 -1.12 2.56 18.96
C GLY A 69 -2.41 3.08 18.30
N HIS A 70 -2.87 2.48 17.20
CA HIS A 70 -4.11 2.83 16.48
C HIS A 70 -4.26 4.35 16.19
N ASN A 71 -3.16 5.01 15.81
CA ASN A 71 -3.13 6.40 15.37
C ASN A 71 -2.14 6.57 14.20
N TRP A 72 -2.07 7.78 13.62
CA TRP A 72 -1.22 8.06 12.46
C TRP A 72 0.28 7.93 12.75
N ASP A 73 0.73 8.47 13.89
CA ASP A 73 2.14 8.37 14.30
C ASP A 73 2.54 6.90 14.50
N ALA A 74 1.68 6.12 15.16
CA ALA A 74 1.90 4.69 15.34
C ALA A 74 1.91 3.91 14.01
N LEU A 75 1.10 4.33 13.02
CA LEU A 75 1.13 3.75 11.68
C LEU A 75 2.45 4.05 11.00
N ALA A 76 2.89 5.31 11.01
CA ALA A 76 4.17 5.72 10.44
C ALA A 76 5.29 4.88 11.06
N ASP A 77 5.45 4.92 12.39
CA ASP A 77 6.46 4.14 13.13
C ASP A 77 6.45 2.65 12.78
N SER A 78 5.27 2.05 12.63
CA SER A 78 5.15 0.62 12.32
C SER A 78 5.47 0.29 10.86
N LEU A 79 5.24 1.23 9.93
CA LEU A 79 5.59 1.05 8.52
C LEU A 79 7.09 1.28 8.28
N GLU A 80 7.74 2.11 9.09
CA GLU A 80 9.19 2.29 9.11
C GLU A 80 9.92 1.04 9.59
N ASP A 81 9.36 0.34 10.59
CA ASP A 81 9.91 -0.89 11.16
C ASP A 81 8.92 -2.07 11.09
N LEU A 82 9.03 -2.85 10.01
CA LEU A 82 8.28 -4.10 9.82
C LEU A 82 9.10 -5.33 10.23
N SER A 83 9.94 -5.24 11.26
CA SER A 83 10.83 -6.33 11.69
C SER A 83 10.13 -7.65 12.03
N TRP A 84 8.84 -7.63 12.41
CA TRP A 84 8.03 -8.83 12.63
C TRP A 84 7.52 -9.50 11.34
N LEU A 85 7.58 -8.81 10.20
CA LEU A 85 7.15 -9.29 8.89
C LEU A 85 8.33 -9.25 7.89
N PRO A 86 9.40 -10.04 8.11
CA PRO A 86 10.58 -9.98 7.25
C PRO A 86 10.26 -10.44 5.82
N ALA A 87 10.54 -9.57 4.84
CA ALA A 87 10.40 -9.87 3.41
C ALA A 87 11.50 -9.19 2.56
N ALA A 88 11.59 -9.58 1.28
CA ALA A 88 12.48 -8.94 0.30
C ALA A 88 11.99 -7.55 -0.13
N GLY A 89 10.69 -7.29 0.01
CA GLY A 89 10.01 -6.03 -0.22
C GLY A 89 8.55 -6.13 0.26
N TYR A 90 7.81 -5.04 0.15
CA TYR A 90 6.42 -4.96 0.60
C TYR A 90 5.53 -4.43 -0.52
N LEU A 91 4.35 -5.03 -0.67
CA LEU A 91 3.32 -4.59 -1.61
C LEU A 91 1.97 -4.54 -0.90
N LEU A 92 1.51 -3.33 -0.60
CA LEU A 92 0.20 -3.08 -0.03
C LEU A 92 -0.78 -2.79 -1.16
N LEU A 93 -1.90 -3.49 -1.17
CA LEU A 93 -3.01 -3.30 -2.11
C LEU A 93 -4.22 -2.81 -1.30
N LEU A 94 -4.48 -1.50 -1.35
CA LEU A 94 -5.61 -0.87 -0.66
C LEU A 94 -6.85 -0.92 -1.55
N GLU A 95 -7.50 -2.07 -1.55
CA GLU A 95 -8.62 -2.38 -2.44
C GLU A 95 -9.90 -1.67 -1.98
N ARG A 96 -10.75 -1.29 -2.94
CA ARG A 96 -12.05 -0.66 -2.68
C ARG A 96 -11.96 0.60 -1.79
N ALA A 97 -10.83 1.31 -1.85
CA ALA A 97 -10.56 2.50 -1.05
C ALA A 97 -11.44 3.71 -1.39
N GLN A 98 -12.17 3.66 -2.52
CA GLN A 98 -12.78 4.85 -3.10
C GLN A 98 -13.84 5.54 -2.22
N ASP A 99 -14.65 4.76 -1.51
CA ASP A 99 -15.72 5.32 -0.69
C ASP A 99 -15.14 5.91 0.59
N TRP A 100 -14.14 5.23 1.17
CA TRP A 100 -13.38 5.73 2.30
C TRP A 100 -12.64 7.03 1.95
N GLN A 101 -11.95 7.09 0.80
CA GLN A 101 -11.23 8.29 0.37
C GLN A 101 -12.16 9.48 0.16
N ALA A 102 -13.36 9.27 -0.40
CA ALA A 102 -14.33 10.33 -0.64
C ALA A 102 -14.86 10.98 0.66
N GLN A 103 -14.86 10.25 1.77
CA GLN A 103 -15.34 10.73 3.07
C GLN A 103 -14.22 11.05 4.08
N ALA A 104 -12.99 10.60 3.84
CA ALA A 104 -11.87 10.73 4.79
C ALA A 104 -11.32 12.16 4.91
N GLY A 105 -11.56 13.05 3.95
CA GLY A 105 -11.04 14.42 3.99
C GLY A 105 -9.51 14.43 4.17
N ASP A 106 -9.03 15.14 5.17
CA ASP A 106 -7.58 15.26 5.47
C ASP A 106 -6.93 13.92 5.85
N ASP A 107 -7.69 12.93 6.33
CA ASP A 107 -7.15 11.61 6.68
C ASP A 107 -6.64 10.83 5.45
N ALA A 108 -7.21 11.08 4.25
CA ALA A 108 -6.71 10.46 3.02
C ALA A 108 -5.34 11.02 2.61
N ALA A 109 -5.14 12.33 2.76
CA ALA A 109 -3.85 12.97 2.50
C ALA A 109 -2.79 12.49 3.49
N ALA A 110 -3.13 12.45 4.78
CA ALA A 110 -2.24 11.94 5.82
C ALA A 110 -1.78 10.50 5.55
N LEU A 111 -2.69 9.61 5.14
CA LEU A 111 -2.33 8.23 4.77
C LEU A 111 -1.36 8.19 3.58
N LEU A 112 -1.60 8.98 2.53
CA LEU A 112 -0.73 9.02 1.35
C LEU A 112 0.66 9.54 1.69
N ASP A 113 0.75 10.56 2.53
CA ASP A 113 2.04 11.10 2.99
C ASP A 113 2.82 10.04 3.76
N ILE A 114 2.19 9.39 4.74
CA ILE A 114 2.81 8.30 5.53
C ILE A 114 3.31 7.16 4.63
N LEU A 115 2.50 6.73 3.66
CA LEU A 115 2.89 5.63 2.76
C LEU A 115 4.07 6.01 1.84
N ASN A 116 4.12 7.27 1.38
CA ASN A 116 5.23 7.76 0.56
C ASN A 116 6.51 7.94 1.38
N GLU A 117 6.40 8.42 2.62
CA GLU A 117 7.54 8.52 3.54
C GLU A 117 8.13 7.14 3.85
N ALA A 118 7.28 6.16 4.17
CA ALA A 118 7.71 4.76 4.35
C ALA A 118 8.40 4.21 3.08
N SER A 119 7.85 4.50 1.89
CA SER A 119 8.44 4.11 0.61
C SER A 119 9.85 4.68 0.43
N ALA A 120 10.03 5.97 0.72
CA ALA A 120 11.31 6.65 0.62
C ALA A 120 12.35 6.07 1.59
N GLN A 121 11.96 5.82 2.84
CA GLN A 121 12.85 5.26 3.86
C GLN A 121 13.29 3.83 3.52
N TRP A 122 12.37 2.96 3.10
CA TRP A 122 12.73 1.61 2.66
C TRP A 122 13.62 1.62 1.41
N ALA A 123 13.45 2.61 0.54
CA ALA A 123 14.32 2.77 -0.63
C ALA A 123 15.78 3.07 -0.24
N GLU A 124 16.03 3.83 0.83
CA GLU A 124 17.38 4.02 1.38
C GLU A 124 18.01 2.69 1.85
N ALA A 125 17.18 1.79 2.39
CA ALA A 125 17.57 0.42 2.74
C ALA A 125 17.62 -0.54 1.54
N ARG A 126 17.40 -0.05 0.31
CA ARG A 126 17.31 -0.82 -0.95
C ARG A 126 16.24 -1.91 -0.92
N LYS A 127 15.14 -1.67 -0.23
CA LYS A 127 13.97 -2.55 -0.19
C LYS A 127 12.78 -1.85 -0.82
N PRO A 128 12.12 -2.44 -1.82
CA PRO A 128 10.92 -1.84 -2.39
C PRO A 128 9.75 -1.91 -1.40
N PHE A 129 9.07 -0.79 -1.21
CA PHE A 129 7.82 -0.69 -0.46
C PHE A 129 6.80 0.03 -1.34
N TRP A 130 5.76 -0.70 -1.75
CA TRP A 130 4.75 -0.22 -2.69
C TRP A 130 3.40 -0.13 -1.98
N ALA A 131 2.69 0.97 -2.20
CA ALA A 131 1.31 1.13 -1.77
C ALA A 131 0.42 1.45 -2.96
N LEU A 132 -0.33 0.47 -3.44
CA LEU A 132 -1.19 0.64 -4.60
C LEU A 132 -2.64 0.81 -4.17
N PHE A 133 -3.33 1.74 -4.82
CA PHE A 133 -4.75 2.01 -4.68
C PHE A 133 -5.47 1.59 -5.97
N PRO A 134 -5.89 0.31 -6.08
CA PRO A 134 -6.71 -0.16 -7.19
C PRO A 134 -7.99 0.66 -7.34
N MET A 135 -8.19 1.21 -8.53
CA MET A 135 -9.40 1.93 -8.89
C MET A 135 -10.03 1.36 -10.16
N PRO A 136 -11.36 1.47 -10.32
CA PRO A 136 -12.01 1.11 -11.56
C PRO A 136 -11.52 2.04 -12.69
N SER A 137 -11.34 1.48 -13.89
CA SER A 137 -10.65 2.12 -15.01
C SER A 137 -11.27 3.45 -15.43
N ASP A 138 -12.60 3.54 -15.40
CA ASP A 138 -13.36 4.75 -15.73
C ASP A 138 -13.00 5.95 -14.81
N ARG A 139 -12.58 5.68 -13.58
CA ARG A 139 -12.10 6.73 -12.67
C ARG A 139 -10.63 7.07 -12.84
N LEU A 140 -9.77 6.11 -13.21
CA LEU A 140 -8.37 6.41 -13.51
C LEU A 140 -8.24 7.30 -14.73
N ASP A 141 -9.03 7.02 -15.77
CA ASP A 141 -9.09 7.84 -16.98
C ASP A 141 -9.57 9.28 -16.68
N ALA A 142 -10.32 9.49 -15.59
CA ALA A 142 -10.76 10.82 -15.16
C ALA A 142 -9.70 11.60 -14.35
N ILE A 143 -8.67 10.92 -13.86
CA ILE A 143 -7.57 11.50 -13.07
C ILE A 143 -6.30 11.67 -13.95
N ALA A 144 -6.15 10.85 -14.99
CA ALA A 144 -5.11 11.00 -16.00
C ALA A 144 -5.48 12.12 -17.00
N PRO A 145 -4.57 13.10 -17.27
CA PRO A 145 -4.84 14.23 -18.16
C PRO A 145 -4.90 13.86 -19.66
#